data_AF-A0A934AYD3-F1
#
_entry.id   AF-A0A934AYD3-F1
#
_cell.length_a   1.000
_cell.length_b   1.000
_cell.length_c   1.000
_cell.angle_alpha   90.00
_cell.angle_beta   90.00
_cell.angle_gamma   90.00
#
_symmetry.space_group_name_H-M   'P 1'
#
loop_
_entity.id
_entity.type
_entity.pdbx_description
1 polymer ?
#
loop_
_entity_poly.entity_id
_entity_poly.type
_entity_poly.pdbx_seq_one_letter_code
_entity_poly.pdbx_strand_id
1 'polypeptide(L)'
;YLTEGIADPQEVTPRARARFFRQLKETGLDVLLIFLADLIGTYGPDNKEDIDFHLRFIEMMLEHYFGRHMEAQKRPLLLGRDLLEHLRLTPGPLMGFLLDKISQAQEEGVVKSKEEAFKYLDENLGEWEEEFRKG
;
A
#
# COMPACT_ATOMS: atom_id res chain seq x y z
N TYR A 1 12.81 -17.13 16.33
CA TYR A 1 11.40 -17.21 16.80
C TYR A 1 10.43 -16.37 15.96
N LEU A 2 10.88 -15.50 15.05
CA LEU A 2 10.00 -14.70 14.18
C LEU A 2 9.73 -15.30 12.78
N THR A 3 10.32 -16.45 12.44
CA THR A 3 10.32 -16.96 11.05
C THR A 3 9.20 -17.95 10.73
N GLU A 4 8.54 -18.55 11.71
CA GLU A 4 7.53 -19.62 11.51
C GLU A 4 6.14 -19.14 11.04
N GLY A 5 5.98 -17.87 10.65
CA GLY A 5 4.68 -17.30 10.26
C GLY A 5 4.70 -16.47 8.98
N ILE A 6 5.74 -16.60 8.16
CA ILE A 6 5.93 -15.75 6.98
C ILE A 6 5.17 -16.37 5.81
N ALA A 7 4.27 -15.58 5.24
CA ALA A 7 3.56 -15.95 4.03
C ALA A 7 4.55 -16.15 2.88
N ASP A 8 4.29 -17.16 2.04
CA ASP A 8 5.05 -17.36 0.82
C ASP A 8 5.02 -16.07 -0.02
N PRO A 9 6.17 -15.52 -0.45
CA PRO A 9 6.22 -14.37 -1.34
C PRO A 9 5.27 -14.49 -2.55
N GLN A 10 5.04 -15.71 -3.05
CA GLN A 10 4.12 -15.97 -4.15
C GLN A 10 2.64 -15.83 -3.77
N GLU A 11 2.31 -15.98 -2.48
CA GLU A 11 0.95 -15.83 -1.94
C GLU A 11 0.65 -14.41 -1.45
N VAL A 12 1.68 -13.57 -1.28
CA VAL A 12 1.51 -12.18 -0.82
C VAL A 12 1.00 -11.31 -1.96
N THR A 13 -0.29 -11.02 -1.94
CA THR A 13 -0.93 -10.14 -2.93
C THR A 13 -0.47 -8.68 -2.82
N PRO A 14 -0.54 -7.87 -3.90
CA PRO A 14 -0.29 -6.43 -3.83
C PRO A 14 -1.12 -5.72 -2.76
N ARG A 15 -2.38 -6.13 -2.60
CA ARG A 15 -3.29 -5.61 -1.58
C ARG A 15 -2.82 -5.92 -0.15
N ALA A 16 -2.25 -7.10 0.08
CA ALA A 16 -1.67 -7.45 1.38
C ALA A 16 -0.46 -6.58 1.72
N ARG A 17 0.42 -6.31 0.73
CA ARG A 17 1.57 -5.41 0.91
C ARG A 17 1.14 -3.98 1.21
N ALA A 18 0.19 -3.46 0.44
CA ALA A 18 -0.36 -2.12 0.66
C ALA A 18 -0.99 -2.00 2.05
N ARG A 19 -1.76 -3.03 2.47
CA ARG A 19 -2.34 -3.09 3.80
C ARG A 19 -1.27 -3.07 4.90
N PHE A 20 -0.18 -3.82 4.75
CA PHE A 20 0.92 -3.86 5.72
C PHE A 20 1.49 -2.46 5.97
N PHE A 21 1.91 -1.76 4.91
CA PHE A 21 2.51 -0.43 5.08
C PHE A 21 1.49 0.63 5.49
N ARG A 22 0.22 0.51 5.09
CA ARG A 22 -0.84 1.40 5.57
C ARG A 22 -1.13 1.23 7.06
N GLN A 23 -1.15 -0.01 7.56
CA GLN A 23 -1.41 -0.29 8.99
C GLN A 23 -0.27 0.19 9.88
N LEU A 24 0.98 -0.01 9.44
CA LEU A 24 2.17 0.37 10.21
C LEU A 24 2.62 1.81 9.94
N LYS A 25 2.12 2.45 8.87
CA LYS A 25 2.50 3.80 8.46
C LYS A 25 4.03 3.90 8.35
N GLU A 26 4.62 4.91 9.00
CA GLU A 26 6.05 5.19 8.97
C GLU A 26 6.89 4.05 9.56
N THR A 27 6.36 3.25 10.49
CA THR A 27 7.11 2.15 11.13
C THR A 27 7.15 0.87 10.29
N GLY A 28 6.41 0.81 9.18
CA GLY A 28 6.37 -0.39 8.33
C GLY A 28 7.75 -0.77 7.77
N LEU A 29 8.57 0.24 7.41
CA LEU A 29 9.94 0.02 6.97
C LEU A 29 10.83 -0.45 8.13
N ASP A 30 10.71 0.17 9.30
CA ASP A 30 11.51 -0.19 10.49
C ASP A 30 11.28 -1.64 10.90
N VAL A 31 10.02 -2.09 10.89
CA VAL A 31 9.65 -3.49 11.19
C VAL A 31 10.31 -4.44 10.20
N LEU A 32 10.32 -4.10 8.91
CA LEU A 32 10.94 -4.93 7.88
C LEU A 32 12.47 -4.99 8.03
N LEU A 33 13.11 -3.88 8.42
CA LEU A 33 14.55 -3.83 8.68
C LEU A 33 14.95 -4.60 9.94
N ILE A 34 14.17 -4.51 11.01
CA ILE A 34 14.37 -5.32 12.22
C ILE A 34 14.23 -6.80 11.90
N PHE A 35 13.23 -7.17 11.10
CA PHE A 35 13.04 -8.54 10.65
C PHE A 35 14.24 -9.06 9.83
N LEU A 36 14.77 -8.25 8.90
CA LEU A 36 16.00 -8.58 8.16
C LEU A 36 17.20 -8.79 9.09
N ALA A 37 17.35 -7.95 10.12
CA ALA A 37 18.43 -8.07 11.07
C ALA A 37 18.33 -9.35 11.92
N ASP A 38 17.12 -9.70 12.38
CA ASP A 38 16.87 -10.96 13.11
C ASP A 38 17.15 -12.18 12.23
N LEU A 39 16.75 -12.12 10.96
CA LEU A 39 17.00 -13.17 9.97
C LEU A 39 18.52 -13.43 9.82
N ILE A 40 19.29 -12.38 9.54
CA ILE A 40 20.75 -12.48 9.36
C ILE A 40 21.43 -12.98 10.65
N GLY A 41 20.98 -12.49 11.81
CA GLY A 41 21.51 -12.91 13.11
C GLY A 41 21.17 -14.36 13.49
N THR A 42 20.02 -14.88 13.04
CA THR A 42 19.53 -16.21 13.39
C THR A 42 20.15 -17.32 12.54
N TYR A 43 20.25 -17.14 11.22
CA TYR A 43 20.62 -18.25 10.31
C TYR A 43 22.14 -18.42 10.13
N GLY A 44 22.94 -17.40 10.44
CA GLY A 44 24.40 -17.46 10.28
C GLY A 44 24.86 -17.74 8.83
N PRO A 45 26.17 -17.84 8.57
CA PRO A 45 26.72 -18.00 7.22
C PRO A 45 26.47 -19.38 6.57
N ASP A 46 26.08 -20.39 7.36
CA ASP A 46 26.05 -21.79 6.93
C ASP A 46 24.64 -22.28 6.50
N ASN A 47 23.58 -21.50 6.73
CA ASN A 47 22.19 -21.93 6.51
C ASN A 47 21.52 -21.18 5.33
N LYS A 48 22.12 -21.32 4.15
CA LYS A 48 21.83 -20.50 2.96
C LYS A 48 20.50 -20.81 2.25
N GLU A 49 19.99 -22.04 2.31
CA GLU A 49 18.76 -22.37 1.58
C GLU A 49 17.50 -21.77 2.26
N ASP A 50 17.49 -21.69 3.59
CA ASP A 50 16.37 -21.09 4.34
C ASP A 50 16.37 -19.55 4.27
N ILE A 51 17.54 -18.92 4.18
CA ILE A 51 17.62 -17.44 4.16
C ILE A 51 17.08 -16.85 2.86
N ASP A 52 17.27 -17.54 1.73
CA ASP A 52 16.89 -17.05 0.41
C ASP A 52 15.38 -16.82 0.26
N PHE A 53 14.55 -17.66 0.88
CA PHE A 53 13.09 -17.48 0.89
C PHE A 53 12.71 -16.17 1.59
N HIS A 54 13.28 -15.93 2.77
CA HIS A 54 13.00 -14.73 3.56
C HIS A 54 13.58 -13.47 2.90
N LEU A 55 14.74 -13.57 2.24
CA LEU A 55 15.31 -12.46 1.47
C LEU A 55 14.42 -12.07 0.30
N ARG A 56 13.86 -13.04 -0.45
CA ARG A 56 12.88 -12.75 -1.52
C ARG A 56 11.62 -12.07 -0.99
N PHE A 57 11.13 -12.49 0.18
CA PHE A 57 10.00 -11.82 0.84
C PHE A 57 10.34 -10.34 1.11
N ILE A 58 11.51 -10.09 1.72
CA ILE A 58 11.96 -8.74 2.08
C ILE A 58 12.14 -7.87 0.82
N GLU A 59 12.79 -8.40 -0.21
CA GLU A 59 12.97 -7.73 -1.50
C GLU A 59 11.62 -7.30 -2.10
N MET A 60 10.66 -8.22 -2.21
CA MET A 60 9.31 -7.91 -2.69
C MET A 60 8.61 -6.81 -1.87
N MET A 61 8.77 -6.82 -0.55
CA MET A 61 8.18 -5.80 0.32
C MET A 61 8.86 -4.44 0.14
N LEU A 62 10.20 -4.41 0.00
CA LEU A 62 10.97 -3.18 -0.27
C LEU A 62 10.66 -2.61 -1.65
N GLU A 63 10.57 -3.44 -2.68
CA GLU A 63 10.15 -3.02 -4.03
C GLU A 63 8.77 -2.37 -4.01
N HIS A 64 7.82 -2.95 -3.28
CA HIS A 64 6.51 -2.35 -3.12
C HIS A 64 6.56 -1.03 -2.36
N TYR A 65 7.35 -0.95 -1.27
CA TYR A 65 7.49 0.25 -0.47
C TYR A 65 8.07 1.42 -1.28
N PHE A 66 9.26 1.24 -1.85
CA PHE A 66 9.95 2.30 -2.60
C PHE A 66 9.33 2.59 -3.96
N GLY A 67 8.72 1.58 -4.59
CA GLY A 67 8.05 1.71 -5.88
C GLY A 67 6.66 2.31 -5.77
N ARG A 68 5.70 1.62 -5.15
CA ARG A 68 4.29 2.00 -5.20
C ARG A 68 3.83 2.81 -4.00
N HIS A 69 4.17 2.38 -2.78
CA HIS A 69 3.68 3.02 -1.56
C HIS A 69 4.20 4.46 -1.43
N MET A 70 5.52 4.65 -1.53
CA MET A 70 6.13 5.98 -1.46
C MET A 70 5.72 6.86 -2.65
N GLU A 71 5.55 6.29 -3.84
CA GLU A 71 5.11 7.05 -5.00
C GLU A 71 3.67 7.53 -4.84
N ALA A 72 2.75 6.68 -4.35
CA ALA A 72 1.36 7.08 -4.08
C ALA A 72 1.28 8.23 -3.06
N GLN A 73 2.12 8.21 -2.03
CA GLN A 73 2.19 9.29 -1.04
C GLN A 73 2.80 10.58 -1.59
N LYS A 74 3.90 10.48 -2.37
CA LYS A 74 4.64 11.65 -2.87
C LYS A 74 4.00 12.28 -4.11
N ARG A 75 3.34 11.46 -4.94
CA ARG A 75 2.78 11.82 -6.24
C ARG A 75 1.37 11.24 -6.37
N PRO A 76 0.41 11.69 -5.54
CA PRO A 76 -0.97 11.24 -5.67
C PRO A 76 -1.53 11.61 -7.05
N LEU A 77 -2.27 10.70 -7.68
CA LEU A 77 -2.87 10.92 -9.00
C LEU A 77 -3.95 12.01 -8.98
N LEU A 78 -4.66 12.15 -7.85
CA LEU A 78 -5.66 13.19 -7.61
C LEU A 78 -5.36 13.95 -6.32
N LEU A 79 -5.62 15.25 -6.34
CA LEU A 79 -5.56 16.16 -5.21
C LEU A 79 -6.96 16.70 -4.89
N GLY A 80 -7.14 17.29 -3.70
CA GLY A 80 -8.43 17.87 -3.31
C GLY A 80 -8.98 18.90 -4.32
N ARG A 81 -8.10 19.70 -4.94
CA ARG A 81 -8.48 20.64 -6.00
C ARG A 81 -9.08 19.95 -7.23
N ASP A 82 -8.62 18.75 -7.55
CA ASP A 82 -9.12 17.99 -8.69
C ASP A 82 -10.56 17.52 -8.43
N LEU A 83 -10.86 17.12 -7.18
CA LEU A 83 -12.23 16.77 -6.76
C LEU A 83 -13.16 17.99 -6.67
N LEU A 84 -12.63 19.15 -6.28
CA LEU A 84 -13.40 20.41 -6.30
C LEU A 84 -13.86 20.76 -7.72
N GLU A 85 -12.97 20.63 -8.70
CA GLU A 85 -13.27 20.95 -10.10
C GLU A 85 -14.17 19.89 -10.76
N HIS A 86 -13.89 18.61 -10.54
CA HIS A 86 -14.59 17.49 -11.17
C HIS A 86 -15.98 17.23 -10.57
N LEU A 87 -16.06 17.14 -9.23
CA LEU A 87 -17.29 16.76 -8.53
C LEU A 87 -18.06 17.97 -7.94
N ARG A 88 -17.49 19.19 -7.99
CA ARG A 88 -18.06 20.38 -7.33
C ARG A 88 -18.36 20.18 -5.84
N LEU A 89 -17.62 19.27 -5.20
CA LEU A 89 -17.75 19.01 -3.77
C LEU A 89 -17.28 20.22 -2.97
N THR A 90 -17.75 20.34 -1.73
CA THR A 90 -17.16 21.26 -0.77
C THR A 90 -16.04 20.55 0.00
N PRO A 91 -14.98 21.26 0.43
CA PRO A 91 -13.96 20.68 1.30
C PRO A 91 -14.59 20.08 2.55
N GLY A 92 -14.29 18.83 2.85
CA GLY A 92 -14.88 18.13 3.99
C GLY A 92 -14.41 16.68 4.11
N PRO A 93 -14.88 15.95 5.14
CA PRO A 93 -14.42 14.59 5.44
C PRO A 93 -14.62 13.59 4.28
N LEU A 94 -15.72 13.73 3.51
CA LEU A 94 -15.98 12.91 2.33
C LEU A 94 -14.86 13.05 1.28
N MET A 95 -14.35 14.26 1.07
CA MET A 95 -13.27 14.49 0.10
C MET A 95 -11.99 13.75 0.52
N GLY A 96 -11.63 13.81 1.81
CA GLY A 96 -10.50 13.05 2.34
C GLY A 96 -10.69 11.56 2.13
N PHE A 97 -11.88 11.04 2.43
CA PHE A 97 -12.23 9.64 2.21
C PHE A 97 -12.09 9.21 0.74
N LEU A 98 -12.58 10.01 -0.21
CA LEU A 98 -12.46 9.72 -1.64
C LEU A 98 -10.98 9.75 -2.10
N LEU A 99 -10.19 10.72 -1.64
CA LEU A 99 -8.75 10.77 -1.94
C LEU A 99 -8.02 9.56 -1.37
N ASP A 100 -8.39 9.09 -0.17
CA ASP A 100 -7.81 7.91 0.43
C ASP A 100 -8.14 6.63 -0.37
N LYS A 101 -9.37 6.50 -0.87
CA LYS A 101 -9.76 5.38 -1.75
C LYS A 101 -8.98 5.39 -3.07
N ILE A 102 -8.79 6.56 -3.66
CA ILE A 102 -8.00 6.71 -4.89
C ILE A 102 -6.52 6.44 -4.64
N SER A 103 -5.96 6.93 -3.54
CA SER A 103 -4.58 6.64 -3.14
C SER A 103 -4.35 5.14 -2.93
N GLN A 104 -5.33 4.42 -2.38
CA GLN A 104 -5.26 2.97 -2.24
C GLN A 104 -5.28 2.27 -3.60
N ALA A 105 -6.17 2.68 -4.51
CA ALA A 105 -6.22 2.14 -5.86
C ALA A 105 -4.90 2.39 -6.63
N GLN A 106 -4.27 3.55 -6.43
CA GLN A 106 -2.94 3.87 -6.98
C GLN A 106 -1.85 2.95 -6.40
N GLU A 107 -1.80 2.79 -5.08
CA GLU A 107 -0.83 1.93 -4.40
C GLU A 107 -0.93 0.45 -4.83
N GLU A 108 -2.17 -0.03 -5.02
CA GLU A 108 -2.46 -1.37 -5.51
C GLU A 108 -2.13 -1.52 -7.02
N GLY A 109 -1.98 -0.41 -7.74
CA GLY A 109 -1.72 -0.34 -9.17
C GLY A 109 -2.96 -0.56 -10.04
N VAL A 110 -4.15 -0.41 -9.46
CA VAL A 110 -5.46 -0.45 -10.13
C VAL A 110 -5.63 0.75 -11.06
N VAL A 111 -5.14 1.92 -10.64
CA VAL A 111 -5.06 3.13 -11.45
C VAL A 111 -3.62 3.61 -11.56
N LYS A 112 -3.24 4.13 -12.73
CA LYS A 112 -1.87 4.55 -13.05
C LYS A 112 -1.79 5.94 -13.66
N SER A 113 -2.93 6.53 -14.00
CA SER A 113 -3.03 7.88 -14.56
C SER A 113 -4.14 8.68 -13.91
N LYS A 114 -4.12 10.00 -14.12
CA LYS A 114 -5.16 10.90 -13.60
C LYS A 114 -6.52 10.59 -14.22
N GLU A 115 -6.53 10.26 -15.51
CA GLU A 115 -7.72 9.89 -16.26
C GLU A 115 -8.31 8.57 -15.76
N GLU A 116 -7.47 7.57 -15.50
CA GLU A 116 -7.89 6.30 -14.89
C GLU A 116 -8.43 6.52 -13.47
N ALA A 117 -7.81 7.39 -12.69
CA ALA A 117 -8.26 7.72 -11.33
C ALA A 117 -9.65 8.39 -11.33
N PHE A 118 -9.91 9.34 -12.24
CA PHE A 118 -11.25 9.94 -12.36
C PHE A 118 -12.30 8.94 -12.83
N LYS A 119 -11.96 8.11 -13.82
CA LYS A 119 -12.89 7.05 -14.27
C LYS A 119 -13.24 6.10 -13.13
N TYR A 120 -12.23 5.67 -12.38
CA TYR A 120 -12.42 4.77 -11.24
C TYR A 120 -13.23 5.44 -10.12
N LEU A 121 -13.00 6.73 -9.86
CA LEU A 121 -13.81 7.52 -8.94
C LEU A 121 -15.29 7.53 -9.36
N ASP A 122 -15.58 7.89 -10.62
CA ASP A 122 -16.94 8.00 -11.12
C ASP A 122 -17.69 6.66 -11.09
N GLU A 123 -17.00 5.56 -11.40
CA GLU A 123 -17.57 4.19 -11.35
C GLU A 123 -17.93 3.74 -9.93
N ASN A 124 -17.20 4.20 -8.92
CA ASN A 124 -17.35 3.73 -7.53
C ASN A 124 -18.01 4.76 -6.59
N LEU A 125 -18.26 6.00 -7.06
CA LEU A 125 -18.69 7.14 -6.23
C LEU A 125 -19.93 6.81 -5.39
N GLY A 126 -20.97 6.22 -6.00
CA GLY A 126 -22.20 5.90 -5.30
C GLY A 126 -22.01 4.88 -4.18
N GLU A 127 -21.19 3.85 -4.39
CA GLU A 127 -20.88 2.86 -3.35
C GLU A 127 -20.11 3.49 -2.19
N TRP A 128 -19.12 4.31 -2.52
CA TRP A 128 -18.26 4.98 -1.54
C TRP A 128 -18.99 6.02 -0.71
N GLU A 129 -19.94 6.75 -1.29
CA GLU A 129 -20.81 7.66 -0.53
C GLU A 129 -21.72 6.93 0.46
N GLU A 130 -22.26 5.77 0.07
CA GLU A 130 -23.04 4.92 0.97
C GLU A 130 -22.17 4.31 2.09
N GLU A 131 -20.94 3.89 1.77
CA GLU A 131 -19.97 3.42 2.75
C GLU A 131 -19.62 4.52 3.76
N PHE A 132 -19.34 5.73 3.28
CA PHE A 132 -19.01 6.88 4.12
C PHE A 132 -20.16 7.26 5.07
N ARG A 133 -21.42 7.14 4.61
CA ARG A 133 -22.61 7.44 5.44
C ARG A 133 -22.91 6.39 6.51
N LYS A 134 -22.37 5.18 6.39
CA LYS A 134 -22.59 4.06 7.32
C LYS A 134 -21.51 3.95 8.41
N GLY A 135 -20.36 4.61 8.24
CA GLY A 135 -19.27 4.68 9.20
C GLY A 135 -19.37 5.89 10.12
#